data_AF-A0A8J8FPL9-F1
#
_entry.id   AF-A0A8J8FPL9-F1
#
_cell.length_a   1.000
_cell.length_b   1.000
_cell.length_c   1.000
_cell.angle_alpha   90.00
_cell.angle_beta   90.00
_cell.angle_gamma   90.00
#
_symmetry.space_group_name_H-M   'P 1'
#
loop_
_entity.id
_entity.type
_entity.pdbx_description
1 polymer ?
#
loop_
_entity_poly.entity_id
_entity_poly.type
_entity_poly.pdbx_seq_one_letter_code
_entity_poly.pdbx_strand_id
1 'polypeptide(L)'
;MTSLKKLVLALFVSSAMLAAAPSAVAKPAGKVENQSQEAVAQSLVDTVTAAETALAAVQNGTDKKETMALFKATKQTAKTIESSVVLADRDRALNRVMKARSAFKKGDVKKAEELMTEAVERFKKVKAKYHNF
;
A
#
# COMPACT_ATOMS: atom_id res chain seq x y z
N MET A 1 -26.82 4.01 4.56
CA MET A 1 -25.47 3.74 4.02
C MET A 1 -25.28 4.57 2.76
N THR A 2 -24.35 5.53 2.80
CA THR A 2 -24.13 6.53 1.74
C THR A 2 -23.46 5.90 0.51
N SER A 3 -23.85 6.36 -0.69
CA SER A 3 -23.42 5.83 -2.00
C SER A 3 -21.89 5.78 -2.20
N LEU A 4 -21.14 6.60 -1.47
CA LEU A 4 -19.67 6.57 -1.43
C LEU A 4 -19.10 5.29 -0.81
N LYS A 5 -19.79 4.70 0.18
CA LYS A 5 -19.44 3.40 0.78
C LYS A 5 -19.62 2.23 -0.19
N LYS A 6 -20.51 2.38 -1.18
CA LYS A 6 -20.73 1.38 -2.24
C LYS A 6 -19.70 1.50 -3.38
N LEU A 7 -19.20 2.70 -3.65
CA LEU A 7 -18.20 2.94 -4.69
C LEU A 7 -16.83 2.32 -4.34
N VAL A 8 -16.39 2.48 -3.08
CA VAL A 8 -15.09 1.94 -2.62
C VAL A 8 -15.10 0.42 -2.53
N LEU A 9 -16.26 -0.18 -2.20
CA LEU A 9 -16.41 -1.63 -2.12
C LEU A 9 -16.59 -2.30 -3.50
N ALA A 10 -17.10 -1.56 -4.50
CA ALA A 10 -17.31 -2.05 -5.87
C ALA A 10 -16.05 -1.95 -6.76
N LEU A 11 -15.05 -1.14 -6.38
CA LEU A 11 -13.80 -1.00 -7.14
C LEU A 11 -12.87 -2.22 -7.07
N PHE A 12 -13.19 -3.24 -6.27
CA PHE A 12 -12.40 -4.47 -6.15
C PHE A 12 -12.95 -5.69 -6.91
N VAL A 13 -14.01 -5.57 -7.72
CA VAL A 13 -14.58 -6.73 -8.46
C VAL A 13 -14.67 -6.53 -9.98
N SER A 14 -13.88 -5.63 -10.59
CA SER A 14 -13.99 -5.40 -12.05
C SER A 14 -12.68 -5.23 -12.81
N SER A 15 -11.65 -6.00 -12.45
CA SER A 15 -10.48 -6.21 -13.32
C SER A 15 -10.43 -7.63 -13.89
N ALA A 16 -11.58 -8.16 -14.32
CA ALA A 16 -11.65 -9.38 -15.12
C ALA A 16 -12.47 -9.09 -16.37
N MET A 17 -11.77 -8.69 -17.44
CA MET A 17 -12.08 -8.88 -18.88
C MET A 17 -11.33 -7.79 -19.68
N LEU A 18 -10.08 -8.07 -20.01
CA LEU A 18 -9.59 -7.84 -21.37
C LEU A 18 -8.60 -8.97 -21.69
N ALA A 19 -8.77 -9.51 -22.89
CA ALA A 19 -8.36 -10.85 -23.30
C ALA A 19 -6.87 -11.01 -23.67
N ALA A 20 -6.51 -12.29 -23.80
CA ALA A 20 -5.32 -12.91 -24.39
C ALA A 20 -4.17 -13.28 -23.42
N ALA A 21 -4.13 -14.58 -23.09
CA ALA A 21 -3.01 -15.28 -22.48
C ALA A 21 -1.82 -15.41 -23.49
N PRO A 22 -0.58 -15.63 -23.01
CA PRO A 22 -0.22 -16.92 -22.42
C PRO A 22 0.33 -16.81 -21.00
N SER A 23 -0.18 -17.70 -20.15
CA SER A 23 0.46 -18.37 -19.01
C SER A 23 1.75 -17.74 -18.46
N ALA A 24 1.62 -16.84 -17.48
CA ALA A 24 2.69 -16.56 -16.53
C ALA A 24 2.18 -16.88 -15.12
N VAL A 25 2.67 -18.01 -14.62
CA VAL A 25 2.62 -18.55 -13.26
C VAL A 25 2.32 -17.48 -12.21
N ALA A 26 1.34 -17.76 -11.33
CA ALA A 26 1.12 -17.06 -10.09
C ALA A 26 2.42 -17.05 -9.26
N LYS A 27 3.28 -16.07 -9.49
CA LYS A 27 4.42 -15.78 -8.62
C LYS A 27 3.85 -15.25 -7.29
N PRO A 28 4.42 -15.66 -6.15
CA PRO A 28 3.98 -15.14 -4.87
C PRO A 28 4.10 -13.62 -4.88
N ALA A 29 3.18 -12.93 -4.21
CA ALA A 29 3.22 -11.47 -4.03
C ALA A 29 4.56 -11.05 -3.37
N GLY A 30 5.57 -10.78 -4.20
CA GLY A 30 6.95 -10.56 -3.80
C GLY A 30 7.86 -10.33 -5.01
N LYS A 31 8.60 -9.21 -4.96
CA LYS A 31 9.65 -8.72 -5.87
C LYS A 31 9.38 -8.95 -7.36
N VAL A 32 8.86 -7.92 -8.01
CA VAL A 32 8.87 -7.83 -9.48
C VAL A 32 10.31 -7.48 -9.86
N GLU A 33 10.94 -8.32 -10.68
CA GLU A 33 12.30 -8.08 -11.17
C GLU A 33 12.24 -7.45 -12.56
N ASN A 34 13.04 -6.42 -12.78
CA ASN A 34 13.10 -5.57 -13.96
C ASN A 34 11.80 -4.79 -14.25
N GLN A 35 11.26 -4.06 -13.28
CA GLN A 35 10.14 -3.14 -13.55
C GLN A 35 10.54 -2.04 -14.55
N SER A 36 9.65 -1.76 -15.52
CA SER A 36 9.76 -0.55 -16.34
C SER A 36 9.57 0.70 -15.49
N GLN A 37 9.98 1.87 -16.00
CA GLN A 37 9.84 3.12 -15.27
C GLN A 37 8.37 3.46 -14.97
N GLU A 38 7.47 3.14 -15.90
CA GLU A 38 6.03 3.31 -15.75
C GLU A 38 5.47 2.36 -14.69
N ALA A 39 5.96 1.11 -14.66
CA ALA A 39 5.55 0.12 -13.65
C ALA A 39 6.01 0.51 -12.23
N VAL A 40 7.21 1.10 -12.10
CA VAL A 40 7.68 1.66 -10.83
C VAL A 40 6.81 2.85 -10.41
N ALA A 41 6.50 3.77 -11.34
CA ALA A 41 5.63 4.92 -11.07
C ALA A 41 4.24 4.46 -10.59
N GLN A 42 3.66 3.45 -11.24
CA GLN A 42 2.39 2.87 -10.82
C GLN A 42 2.50 2.21 -9.45
N SER A 43 3.56 1.45 -9.18
CA SER A 43 3.77 0.81 -7.86
C SER A 43 3.89 1.83 -6.72
N LEU A 44 4.45 3.02 -7.00
CA LEU A 44 4.49 4.13 -6.05
C LEU A 44 3.10 4.71 -5.78
N VAL A 45 2.27 4.87 -6.82
CA VAL A 45 0.86 5.28 -6.69
C VAL A 45 0.09 4.25 -5.87
N ASP A 46 0.19 2.97 -6.23
CA ASP A 46 -0.50 1.87 -5.56
C ASP A 46 -0.10 1.78 -4.07
N THR A 47 1.17 2.02 -3.77
CA THR A 47 1.68 2.02 -2.39
C THR A 47 1.10 3.17 -1.58
N VAL A 48 0.99 4.38 -2.16
CA VAL A 48 0.34 5.52 -1.48
C VAL A 48 -1.14 5.22 -1.24
N THR A 49 -1.87 4.73 -2.24
CA THR A 49 -3.29 4.37 -2.13
C THR A 49 -3.51 3.28 -1.07
N ALA A 50 -2.67 2.24 -1.05
CA ALA A 50 -2.74 1.19 -0.05
C ALA A 50 -2.43 1.71 1.37
N ALA A 51 -1.52 2.68 1.50
CA ALA A 51 -1.20 3.29 2.78
C ALA A 51 -2.35 4.19 3.29
N GLU A 52 -2.96 4.99 2.41
CA GLU A 52 -4.12 5.83 2.74
C GLU A 52 -5.33 4.98 3.13
N THR A 53 -5.56 3.86 2.43
CA THR A 53 -6.63 2.92 2.75
C THR A 53 -6.43 2.30 4.13
N ALA A 54 -5.20 1.88 4.46
CA ALA A 54 -4.89 1.35 5.79
C ALA A 54 -5.04 2.41 6.90
N LEU A 55 -4.66 3.67 6.64
CA LEU A 55 -4.87 4.77 7.58
C LEU A 55 -6.36 5.02 7.81
N ALA A 56 -7.16 5.10 6.74
CA ALA A 56 -8.60 5.28 6.82
C ALA A 56 -9.28 4.15 7.59
N ALA A 57 -8.80 2.91 7.45
CA ALA A 57 -9.33 1.77 8.22
C ALA A 57 -9.06 1.92 9.73
N VAL A 58 -7.87 2.39 10.12
CA VAL A 58 -7.57 2.72 11.53
C VAL A 58 -8.50 3.82 12.04
N GLN A 59 -8.66 4.90 11.28
CA GLN A 59 -9.47 6.07 11.67
C GLN A 59 -10.97 5.77 11.77
N ASN A 60 -11.47 4.94 10.87
CA ASN A 60 -12.89 4.57 10.83
C ASN A 60 -13.26 3.47 11.83
N GLY A 61 -12.28 2.94 12.58
CA GLY A 61 -12.50 1.80 13.47
C GLY A 61 -12.93 0.54 12.73
N THR A 62 -12.40 0.34 11.51
CA THR A 62 -12.63 -0.88 10.73
C THR A 62 -12.21 -2.13 11.52
N ASP A 63 -12.82 -3.27 11.23
CA ASP A 63 -12.54 -4.54 11.89
C ASP A 63 -11.03 -4.82 12.01
N LYS A 64 -10.63 -5.42 13.15
CA LYS A 64 -9.22 -5.64 13.47
C LYS A 64 -8.54 -6.55 12.45
N LYS A 65 -9.20 -7.61 12.01
CA LYS A 65 -8.64 -8.57 11.04
C LYS A 65 -8.49 -7.90 9.68
N GLU A 66 -9.48 -7.13 9.27
CA GLU A 66 -9.46 -6.36 8.02
C GLU A 66 -8.35 -5.30 8.02
N THR A 67 -8.27 -4.47 9.07
CA THR A 67 -7.21 -3.45 9.22
C THR A 67 -5.82 -4.09 9.23
N MET A 68 -5.65 -5.25 9.88
CA MET A 68 -4.40 -6.01 9.86
C MET A 68 -4.05 -6.59 8.48
N ALA A 69 -5.05 -6.93 7.67
CA ALA A 69 -4.85 -7.35 6.29
C ALA A 69 -4.41 -6.16 5.42
N LEU A 70 -4.98 -4.97 5.64
CA LEU A 70 -4.58 -3.74 4.94
C LEU A 70 -3.12 -3.37 5.24
N PHE A 71 -2.68 -3.42 6.50
CA PHE A 71 -1.24 -3.22 6.80
C PHE A 71 -0.33 -4.22 6.08
N LYS A 72 -0.78 -5.48 5.93
CA LYS A 72 -0.02 -6.50 5.19
C LYS A 72 -0.01 -6.18 3.70
N ALA A 73 -1.13 -5.75 3.13
CA ALA A 73 -1.25 -5.35 1.74
C ALA A 73 -0.31 -4.17 1.43
N THR A 74 -0.37 -3.07 2.21
CA THR A 74 0.55 -1.92 2.08
C THR A 74 2.01 -2.37 2.09
N LYS A 75 2.37 -3.30 2.99
CA LYS A 75 3.74 -3.83 3.06
C LYS A 75 4.14 -4.59 1.80
N GLN A 76 3.25 -5.39 1.22
CA GLN A 76 3.57 -6.16 0.02
C GLN A 76 3.63 -5.25 -1.20
N THR A 77 2.71 -4.30 -1.35
CA THR A 77 2.72 -3.31 -2.42
C THR A 77 4.00 -2.47 -2.37
N ALA A 78 4.41 -1.99 -1.19
CA ALA A 78 5.66 -1.25 -1.07
C ALA A 78 6.88 -2.06 -1.55
N LYS A 79 6.88 -3.39 -1.34
CA LYS A 79 7.99 -4.27 -1.76
C LYS A 79 8.06 -4.53 -3.26
N THR A 80 7.05 -4.18 -4.04
CA THR A 80 7.10 -4.32 -5.50
C THR A 80 7.86 -3.17 -6.15
N ILE A 81 8.03 -2.03 -5.48
CA ILE A 81 8.79 -0.88 -5.99
C ILE A 81 10.25 -1.28 -6.17
N GLU A 82 10.66 -1.42 -7.42
CA GLU A 82 12.03 -1.76 -7.80
C GLU A 82 12.79 -0.53 -8.30
N SER A 83 13.21 0.32 -7.38
CA SER A 83 14.03 1.50 -7.71
C SER A 83 15.07 1.76 -6.63
N SER A 84 16.34 1.75 -7.03
CA SER A 84 17.48 2.06 -6.15
C SER A 84 17.43 3.50 -5.64
N VAL A 85 16.92 4.43 -6.45
CA VAL A 85 16.79 5.87 -6.17
C VAL A 85 16.00 6.14 -4.89
N VAL A 86 14.93 5.36 -4.69
CA VAL A 86 13.97 5.56 -3.59
C VAL A 86 13.97 4.43 -2.57
N LEU A 87 14.84 3.43 -2.73
CA LEU A 87 14.90 2.22 -1.91
C LEU A 87 14.98 2.53 -0.40
N ALA A 88 15.93 3.37 -0.01
CA ALA A 88 16.16 3.73 1.38
C ALA A 88 14.97 4.50 1.99
N ASP A 89 14.35 5.41 1.22
CA ASP A 89 13.20 6.19 1.68
C ASP A 89 11.95 5.32 1.81
N ARG A 90 11.73 4.41 0.85
CA ARG A 90 10.69 3.39 0.88
C ARG A 90 10.82 2.50 2.11
N ASP A 91 12.03 2.05 2.44
CA ASP A 91 12.26 1.17 3.60
C ASP A 91 12.03 1.92 4.93
N ARG A 92 12.39 3.21 5.00
CA ARG A 92 12.04 4.08 6.13
C ARG A 92 10.53 4.24 6.30
N ALA A 93 9.79 4.41 5.20
CA ALA A 93 8.33 4.47 5.21
C ALA A 93 7.71 3.13 5.64
N LEU A 94 8.22 2.02 5.11
CA LEU A 94 7.78 0.66 5.43
C LEU A 94 7.96 0.34 6.92
N ASN A 95 9.06 0.80 7.54
CA ASN A 95 9.28 0.64 8.97
C ASN A 95 8.17 1.30 9.80
N ARG A 96 7.64 2.45 9.36
CA ARG A 96 6.51 3.10 10.02
C ARG A 96 5.23 2.26 9.93
N VAL A 97 4.93 1.69 8.76
CA VAL A 97 3.82 0.73 8.61
C VAL A 97 3.97 -0.48 9.55
N MET A 98 5.19 -1.03 9.67
CA MET A 98 5.44 -2.16 10.56
C MET A 98 5.23 -1.81 12.03
N LYS A 99 5.65 -0.62 12.45
CA LYS A 99 5.40 -0.11 13.81
C LYS A 99 3.92 0.17 14.04
N ALA A 100 3.22 0.78 13.07
CA ALA A 100 1.78 1.03 13.13
C ALA A 100 1.00 -0.28 13.32
N ARG A 101 1.31 -1.30 12.50
CA ARG A 101 0.73 -2.64 12.62
C ARG A 101 0.98 -3.26 14.00
N SER A 102 2.17 -3.09 14.56
CA SER A 102 2.52 -3.59 15.90
C SER A 102 1.71 -2.90 16.99
N ALA A 103 1.60 -1.56 16.93
CA ALA A 103 0.79 -0.77 17.87
C ALA A 103 -0.69 -1.17 17.79
N PHE A 104 -1.25 -1.25 16.58
CA PHE A 104 -2.64 -1.64 16.35
C PHE A 104 -2.93 -3.07 16.86
N LYS A 105 -2.02 -4.01 16.64
CA LYS A 105 -2.15 -5.38 17.17
C LYS A 105 -2.30 -5.40 18.69
N LYS A 106 -1.58 -4.51 19.39
CA LYS A 106 -1.60 -4.34 20.85
C LYS A 106 -2.79 -3.50 21.35
N GLY A 107 -3.64 -2.98 20.47
CA GLY A 107 -4.78 -2.14 20.82
C GLY A 107 -4.45 -0.65 20.97
N ASP A 108 -3.21 -0.23 20.69
CA ASP A 108 -2.83 1.18 20.70
C ASP A 108 -3.18 1.83 19.35
N VAL A 109 -4.48 2.11 19.18
CA VAL A 109 -5.06 2.65 17.93
C VAL A 109 -4.52 4.05 17.64
N LYS A 110 -4.39 4.91 18.66
CA LYS A 110 -3.87 6.27 18.51
C LYS A 110 -2.44 6.24 17.99
N LYS A 111 -1.58 5.39 18.57
CA LYS A 111 -0.20 5.28 18.08
C LYS A 111 -0.12 4.67 16.70
N ALA A 112 -1.00 3.71 16.38
CA ALA A 112 -1.09 3.16 15.04
C ALA A 112 -1.46 4.23 14.00
N GLU A 113 -2.41 5.10 14.32
CA GLU A 113 -2.83 6.21 13.47
C GLU A 113 -1.68 7.20 13.22
N GLU A 114 -1.02 7.68 14.28
CA GLU A 114 0.14 8.58 14.17
C GLU A 114 1.23 8.00 13.25
N LEU A 115 1.61 6.74 13.49
CA LEU A 115 2.64 6.06 12.71
C LEU A 115 2.20 5.81 11.26
N MET A 116 0.91 5.57 11.02
CA MET A 116 0.40 5.35 9.68
C MET A 116 0.28 6.66 8.89
N THR A 117 -0.08 7.76 9.53
CA THR A 117 -0.01 9.12 8.96
C THR A 117 1.42 9.45 8.53
N GLU A 118 2.41 9.22 9.41
CA GLU A 118 3.83 9.38 9.06
C GLU A 118 4.24 8.48 7.88
N ALA A 119 3.70 7.26 7.79
CA ALA A 119 3.99 6.35 6.67
C ALA A 119 3.44 6.89 5.35
N VAL A 120 2.19 7.36 5.33
CA VAL A 120 1.53 7.95 4.15
C VAL A 120 2.33 9.16 3.64
N GLU A 121 2.69 10.09 4.52
CA GLU A 121 3.49 11.26 4.15
C GLU A 121 4.84 10.86 3.55
N ARG A 122 5.50 9.85 4.14
CA ARG A 122 6.78 9.36 3.62
C ARG A 122 6.62 8.70 2.27
N PHE A 123 5.59 7.89 2.03
CA PHE A 123 5.36 7.31 0.71
C PHE A 123 5.03 8.38 -0.35
N LYS A 124 4.31 9.44 0.01
CA LYS A 124 4.12 10.61 -0.89
C LYS A 124 5.44 11.28 -1.25
N LYS A 125 6.35 11.43 -0.27
CA LYS A 125 7.71 11.95 -0.51
C LYS A 125 8.56 11.02 -1.38
N VAL A 126 8.48 9.71 -1.18
CA VAL A 126 9.14 8.68 -2.01
C VAL A 126 8.68 8.82 -3.47
N LYS A 127 7.35 8.90 -3.70
CA LYS A 127 6.78 9.11 -5.03
C LYS A 127 7.30 10.41 -5.65
N ALA A 128 7.25 11.53 -4.92
CA ALA A 128 7.74 12.81 -5.42
C ALA A 128 9.23 12.77 -5.78
N LYS A 129 10.06 12.11 -4.96
CA LYS A 129 11.49 11.94 -5.22
C LYS A 129 11.76 11.16 -6.51
N TYR A 130 10.99 10.12 -6.80
CA TYR A 130 11.13 9.34 -8.02
C TYR A 130 10.88 10.16 -9.29
N HIS A 131 9.92 11.09 -9.27
CA HIS A 131 9.61 11.94 -10.42
C HIS A 131 10.54 13.14 -10.60
N ASN A 132 11.35 13.46 -9.58
CA ASN A 132 12.28 14.60 -9.58
C ASN A 132 13.75 14.16 -9.73
N PHE A 133 13.99 12.88 -10.01
CA PHE A 133 15.31 12.29 -10.25
C PHE A 133 15.50 12.06 -11.75
#